data_AF-A0A183DIW9-F1
#
_entry.id   AF-A0A183DIW9-F1
#
_cell.length_a   1.000
_cell.length_b   1.000
_cell.length_c   1.000
_cell.angle_alpha   90.00
_cell.angle_beta   90.00
_cell.angle_gamma   90.00
#
_symmetry.space_group_name_H-M   'P 1'
#
loop_
_entity.id
_entity.type
_entity.pdbx_description
1 polymer ?
#
loop_
_entity_poly.entity_id
_entity_poly.type
_entity_poly.pdbx_seq_one_letter_code
_entity_poly.pdbx_strand_id
1 'polypeptide(L)'
;MKEIDVRSRARILGDAFALAEANSIPYDIPLNLTQYLAKESEFLPWTTALSGFGTIVQNFADEPETQYVRDYLRPLIAPLYSRIDWKTLETAYLDDKLFFEKSVI
;
A
#
# COMPACT_ATOMS: atom_id res chain seq x y z
N MET A 1 -14.42 3.61 -4.16
CA MET A 1 -13.70 4.05 -2.95
C MET A 1 -13.19 5.48 -3.00
N LYS A 2 -12.73 6.06 -4.13
CA LYS A 2 -12.13 7.42 -4.14
C LYS A 2 -13.03 8.55 -3.63
N GLU A 3 -14.35 8.41 -3.72
CA GLU A 3 -15.36 9.34 -3.19
C GLU A 3 -15.48 9.35 -1.64
N ILE A 4 -14.90 8.36 -0.95
CA ILE A 4 -14.90 8.24 0.51
C ILE A 4 -13.69 9.01 1.06
N ASP A 5 -13.80 9.66 2.23
CA ASP A 5 -12.67 10.39 2.81
C ASP A 5 -11.47 9.48 3.14
N VAL A 6 -10.27 10.08 3.17
CA VAL A 6 -8.99 9.36 3.31
C VAL A 6 -8.94 8.48 4.57
N ARG A 7 -9.46 8.97 5.70
CA ARG A 7 -9.43 8.25 6.98
C ARG A 7 -10.40 7.08 6.97
N SER A 8 -11.57 7.25 6.38
CA SER A 8 -12.54 6.15 6.23
C SER A 8 -12.03 5.07 5.28
N ARG A 9 -11.37 5.44 4.17
CA ARG A 9 -10.74 4.43 3.28
C ARG A 9 -9.68 3.61 4.00
N ALA A 10 -8.80 4.27 4.75
CA ALA A 10 -7.80 3.61 5.58
C ALA A 10 -8.44 2.69 6.62
N ARG A 11 -9.47 3.16 7.33
CA ARG A 11 -10.18 2.35 8.33
C ARG A 11 -10.86 1.13 7.73
N ILE A 12 -11.52 1.28 6.57
CA ILE A 12 -12.12 0.14 5.85
C ILE A 12 -11.07 -0.92 5.48
N LEU A 13 -9.90 -0.49 4.99
CA LEU A 13 -8.79 -1.41 4.71
C LEU A 13 -8.31 -2.12 5.99
N GLY A 14 -8.02 -1.35 7.04
CA GLY A 14 -7.51 -1.87 8.31
C GLY A 14 -8.48 -2.86 8.95
N ASP A 15 -9.76 -2.50 9.04
CA ASP A 15 -10.80 -3.36 9.61
C ASP A 15 -10.96 -4.64 8.79
N ALA A 16 -10.90 -4.57 7.45
CA ALA A 16 -10.98 -5.75 6.59
C ALA A 16 -9.80 -6.71 6.82
N PHE A 17 -8.58 -6.21 6.92
CA PHE A 17 -7.42 -7.05 7.24
C PHE A 17 -7.51 -7.64 8.65
N ALA A 18 -7.88 -6.84 9.65
CA ALA A 18 -8.02 -7.31 11.03
C ALA A 18 -9.10 -8.40 11.17
N LEU A 19 -10.23 -8.25 10.47
CA LEU A 19 -11.28 -9.28 10.44
C LEU A 19 -10.81 -10.56 9.76
N ALA A 20 -9.98 -10.46 8.71
CA ALA A 20 -9.42 -11.63 8.05
C ALA A 20 -8.37 -12.35 8.91
N GLU A 21 -7.49 -11.59 9.58
CA GLU A 21 -6.55 -12.12 10.58
C GLU A 21 -7.29 -12.83 11.73
N ALA A 22 -8.43 -12.30 12.16
CA ALA A 22 -9.29 -12.91 13.17
C ALA A 22 -10.14 -14.10 12.65
N ASN A 23 -9.93 -14.57 11.41
CA ASN A 23 -10.73 -15.59 10.74
C ASN A 23 -12.25 -15.29 10.71
N SER A 24 -12.62 -14.02 10.86
CA SER A 24 -14.03 -13.57 10.83
C SER A 24 -14.53 -13.40 9.41
N ILE A 25 -13.62 -13.14 8.47
CA ILE A 25 -13.89 -13.10 7.02
C ILE A 25 -12.75 -13.80 6.25
N PRO A 26 -13.01 -14.34 5.05
CA PRO A 26 -11.96 -14.88 4.20
C PRO A 26 -11.05 -13.77 3.63
N TYR A 27 -9.78 -14.10 3.38
CA TYR A 27 -8.75 -13.16 2.88
C TYR A 27 -9.00 -12.67 1.45
N ASP A 28 -9.82 -13.37 0.66
CA ASP A 28 -10.23 -12.89 -0.66
C ASP A 28 -10.97 -11.54 -0.59
N ILE A 29 -11.65 -11.23 0.53
CA ILE A 29 -12.34 -9.95 0.73
C ILE A 29 -11.37 -8.78 0.86
N PRO A 30 -10.43 -8.71 1.83
CA PRO A 30 -9.47 -7.62 1.88
C PRO A 30 -8.56 -7.60 0.65
N LEU A 31 -8.20 -8.75 0.07
CA LEU A 31 -7.41 -8.77 -1.16
C LEU A 31 -8.17 -8.15 -2.33
N ASN A 32 -9.44 -8.51 -2.54
CA ASN A 32 -10.28 -7.88 -3.56
C ASN A 32 -10.48 -6.37 -3.30
N LEU A 33 -10.63 -5.98 -2.03
CA LEU A 33 -10.71 -4.58 -1.64
C LEU A 33 -9.46 -3.82 -2.11
N THR A 34 -8.25 -4.34 -1.84
CA THR A 34 -6.98 -3.66 -2.20
C THR A 34 -6.78 -3.39 -3.69
N GLN A 35 -7.54 -4.02 -4.59
CA GLN A 35 -7.48 -3.71 -6.03
C GLN A 35 -7.74 -2.23 -6.33
N TYR A 36 -8.49 -1.53 -5.47
CA TYR A 36 -8.73 -0.10 -5.64
C TYR A 36 -7.44 0.75 -5.49
N LEU A 37 -6.40 0.23 -4.82
CA LEU A 37 -5.15 0.93 -4.54
C LEU A 37 -4.44 1.42 -5.80
N ALA A 38 -4.64 0.77 -6.96
CA ALA A 38 -4.13 1.24 -8.24
C ALA A 38 -4.60 2.67 -8.59
N LYS A 39 -5.64 3.19 -7.93
CA LYS A 39 -6.18 4.55 -8.08
C LYS A 39 -5.97 5.42 -6.82
N GLU A 40 -5.37 4.89 -5.77
CA GLU A 40 -5.08 5.56 -4.51
C GLU A 40 -3.75 6.30 -4.59
N SER A 41 -3.73 7.54 -4.11
CA SER A 41 -2.50 8.36 -4.04
C SER A 41 -2.19 8.81 -2.63
N GLU A 42 -3.15 8.72 -1.70
CA GLU A 42 -2.97 9.21 -0.35
C GLU A 42 -2.11 8.25 0.47
N PHE A 43 -1.24 8.82 1.31
CA PHE A 43 -0.30 8.05 2.14
C PHE A 43 -0.99 7.13 3.16
N LEU A 44 -2.06 7.60 3.82
CA LEU A 44 -2.67 6.89 4.94
C LEU A 44 -3.33 5.54 4.54
N PRO A 45 -4.10 5.45 3.44
CA PRO A 45 -4.64 4.16 3.00
C PRO A 45 -3.54 3.20 2.50
N TRP A 46 -2.51 3.72 1.82
CA TRP A 46 -1.36 2.91 1.37
C TRP A 46 -0.59 2.30 2.55
N THR A 47 -0.25 3.10 3.56
CA THR A 47 0.42 2.59 4.76
C THR A 47 -0.42 1.54 5.49
N THR A 48 -1.73 1.74 5.57
CA THR A 48 -2.64 0.76 6.19
C THR A 48 -2.66 -0.56 5.41
N ALA A 49 -2.77 -0.51 4.08
CA ALA A 49 -2.74 -1.70 3.25
C ALA A 49 -1.39 -2.43 3.34
N LEU A 50 -0.27 -1.69 3.27
CA LEU A 50 1.08 -2.26 3.37
C LEU A 50 1.33 -2.92 4.74
N SER A 51 0.72 -2.42 5.81
CA SER A 51 0.74 -3.10 7.10
C SER A 51 0.06 -4.47 7.03
N GLY A 52 -1.12 -4.57 6.43
CA GLY A 52 -1.84 -5.84 6.25
C GLY A 52 -1.08 -6.84 5.37
N PHE A 53 -0.50 -6.38 4.25
CA PHE A 53 0.40 -7.21 3.45
C PHE A 53 1.66 -7.62 4.21
N GLY A 54 2.17 -6.73 5.07
CA GLY A 54 3.27 -7.02 5.98
C GLY A 54 2.98 -8.21 6.89
N THR A 55 1.78 -8.28 7.48
CA THR A 55 1.36 -9.44 8.27
C THR A 55 1.32 -10.71 7.42
N ILE A 56 0.76 -10.65 6.20
CA ILE A 56 0.70 -11.81 5.30
C ILE A 56 2.11 -12.33 4.99
N VAL A 57 3.05 -11.43 4.64
CA VAL A 57 4.44 -11.80 4.36
C VAL A 57 5.11 -12.37 5.60
N GLN A 58 4.88 -11.80 6.79
CA GLN A 58 5.42 -12.35 8.05
C GLN A 58 4.90 -13.75 8.34
N ASN A 59 3.64 -14.04 8.03
CA ASN A 59 3.05 -15.37 8.21
C ASN A 59 3.67 -16.42 7.28
N PHE A 60 4.08 -16.04 6.07
CA PHE A 60 4.80 -16.93 5.15
C PHE A 60 6.30 -17.00 5.43
N ALA A 61 6.88 -16.04 6.17
CA ALA A 61 8.31 -15.96 6.44
C ALA A 61 9.14 -16.10 5.14
N ASP A 62 10.09 -17.04 5.12
CA ASP A 62 10.98 -17.30 3.98
C ASP A 62 10.38 -18.26 2.93
N GLU A 63 9.11 -18.62 3.07
CA GLU A 63 8.46 -19.53 2.12
C GLU A 63 8.27 -18.88 0.74
N PRO A 64 8.26 -19.68 -0.34
CA PRO A 64 8.10 -19.19 -1.72
C PRO A 64 6.83 -18.37 -1.95
N GLU A 65 5.78 -18.59 -1.15
CA GLU A 65 4.51 -17.90 -1.24
C GLU A 65 4.62 -16.38 -1.05
N THR A 66 5.64 -15.91 -0.32
CA THR A 66 5.96 -14.48 -0.21
C THR A 66 6.16 -13.84 -1.60
N GLN A 67 6.63 -14.59 -2.59
CA GLN A 67 6.77 -14.10 -3.96
C GLN A 67 5.41 -13.77 -4.60
N TYR A 68 4.35 -14.53 -4.34
CA TYR A 68 3.02 -14.23 -4.87
C TYR A 68 2.48 -12.90 -4.34
N VAL A 69 2.76 -12.57 -3.08
CA VAL A 69 2.38 -11.27 -2.50
C VAL A 69 3.11 -10.14 -3.21
N ARG A 70 4.41 -10.30 -3.48
CA ARG A 70 5.22 -9.32 -4.22
C ARG A 70 4.72 -9.12 -5.65
N ASP A 71 4.40 -10.21 -6.33
CA ASP A 71 3.90 -10.18 -7.71
C ASP A 71 2.51 -9.55 -7.79
N TYR A 72 1.66 -9.79 -6.79
CA TYR A 72 0.35 -9.14 -6.66
C TYR A 72 0.47 -7.63 -6.41
N LEU A 73 1.39 -7.19 -5.55
CA LEU A 73 1.57 -5.77 -5.21
C LEU A 73 2.19 -4.94 -6.34
N ARG A 74 3.05 -5.54 -7.17
CA ARG A 74 3.78 -4.83 -8.23
C ARG A 74 2.87 -4.00 -9.15
N PRO A 75 1.79 -4.52 -9.75
CA PRO A 75 0.89 -3.72 -10.59
C PRO A 75 0.10 -2.67 -9.81
N LEU A 76 -0.16 -2.88 -8.51
CA LEU A 76 -0.87 -1.89 -7.69
C LEU A 76 0.00 -0.67 -7.37
N ILE A 77 1.30 -0.88 -7.16
CA ILE A 77 2.28 0.18 -6.82
C ILE A 77 2.77 0.92 -8.08
N ALA A 78 2.79 0.27 -9.24
CA ALA A 78 3.34 0.85 -10.47
C ALA A 78 2.81 2.26 -10.81
N PRO A 79 1.49 2.57 -10.70
CA PRO A 79 0.98 3.92 -10.94
C PRO A 79 1.53 4.95 -9.96
N LEU A 80 1.73 4.55 -8.69
CA LEU A 80 2.30 5.41 -7.66
C LEU A 80 3.77 5.74 -7.96
N TYR A 81 4.55 4.72 -8.31
CA TYR A 81 5.97 4.87 -8.67
C TYR A 81 6.18 5.74 -9.90
N SER A 82 5.25 5.66 -10.87
CA SER A 82 5.30 6.48 -12.10
C SER A 82 5.07 7.98 -11.89
N ARG A 83 4.51 8.38 -10.74
CA ARG A 83 4.31 9.80 -10.40
C ARG A 83 5.56 10.48 -9.85
N ILE A 84 6.53 9.68 -9.42
CA ILE A 84 7.77 10.19 -8.84
C ILE A 84 8.62 10.80 -9.95
N ASP A 85 8.94 12.09 -9.82
CA ASP A 85 9.95 12.73 -10.66
C ASP A 85 11.34 12.38 -10.13
N TRP A 86 11.88 11.28 -10.65
CA TRP A 86 13.19 10.75 -10.27
C TRP A 86 14.33 11.75 -10.47
N LYS A 87 14.23 12.61 -11.48
CA LYS A 87 15.26 13.61 -11.77
C LYS A 87 15.27 14.69 -10.68
N THR A 88 14.08 15.13 -10.27
CA THR A 88 13.94 16.07 -9.16
C THR A 88 14.43 15.44 -7.85
N LEU A 89 14.08 14.18 -7.57
CA LEU A 89 14.58 13.48 -6.38
C LEU A 89 16.10 13.33 -6.33
N GLU A 90 16.74 12.94 -7.44
CA GLU A 90 18.19 12.74 -7.51
C GLU A 90 18.95 14.04 -7.19
N THR A 91 18.45 15.18 -7.67
CA THR A 91 19.06 16.48 -7.41
C THR A 91 18.73 17.05 -6.02
N ALA A 92 17.60 16.67 -5.44
CA ALA A 92 17.13 17.17 -4.16
C ALA A 92 17.58 16.34 -2.95
N TYR A 93 18.10 15.12 -3.15
CA TYR A 93 18.45 14.20 -2.06
C TYR A 93 19.53 14.73 -1.09
N LEU A 94 20.35 15.71 -1.51
CA LEU A 94 21.36 16.34 -0.66
C LEU A 94 20.79 17.47 0.23
N ASP A 95 19.56 17.89 0.00
CA ASP A 95 18.84 18.86 0.82
C ASP A 95 17.60 18.18 1.40
N ASP A 96 17.70 17.71 2.64
CA ASP A 96 16.64 16.99 3.34
C ASP A 96 15.28 17.70 3.25
N LYS A 97 15.26 19.04 3.35
CA LYS A 97 14.02 19.81 3.29
C LYS A 97 13.41 19.76 1.89
N LEU A 98 14.24 19.91 0.86
CA LEU A 98 13.81 19.82 -0.54
C LEU A 98 13.41 18.39 -0.92
N PHE A 99 14.10 17.37 -0.38
CA PHE A 99 13.77 15.97 -0.59
C PHE A 99 12.35 15.65 -0.10
N PHE A 100 12.01 16.03 1.14
CA PHE A 100 10.65 15.78 1.66
C PHE A 100 9.58 16.59 0.93
N GLU A 101 9.84 17.85 0.55
CA GLU A 101 8.88 18.65 -0.23
C GLU A 101 8.63 18.10 -1.64
N LYS A 102 9.60 17.41 -2.24
CA LYS A 102 9.52 16.86 -3.60
C LYS A 102 9.19 15.37 -3.68
N SER A 103 9.27 14.64 -2.57
CA SER A 103 8.98 13.19 -2.49
C SER A 103 7.57 12.85 -2.04
N VAL A 104 6.80 13.82 -1.54
CA VAL A 104 5.42 13.60 -1.13
C VAL A 104 4.53 13.54 -2.37
N ILE A 105 3.88 12.38 -2.51
CA ILE A 105 2.88 12.04 -3.53
C ILE A 105 1.56 12.75 -3.24
#